data_AF-G8SKN2-F1
#
_entry.id   AF-G8SKN2-F1
#
_cell.length_a   1.000
_cell.length_b   1.000
_cell.length_c   1.000
_cell.angle_alpha   90.00
_cell.angle_beta   90.00
_cell.angle_gamma   90.00
#
_symmetry.space_group_name_H-M   'P 1'
#
loop_
_entity.id
_entity.type
_entity.pdbx_description
1 polymer ?
#
loop_
_entity_poly.entity_id
_entity_poly.type
_entity_poly.pdbx_seq_one_letter_code
_entity_poly.pdbx_strand_id
1 'polypeptide(L)'
;MSGAASRWVAALTLASVSALLPTSAQAAPLPAASTCAGDTGTAADRVVADRLRPSMTGRRLGTAVSPRAVACARAIIGIVQQRGLGPRAAVIAVTTAITESTLTNHVVSTDHDSLGLFEQRPSQGWGRAAQLVDPVYATNAFLTAMLRKFPGDSWMGGDIGAICQRVQTSALPGAYAFEVHDAQLIVSALWAVAPDPAPAVPTAAATASASAAASGPFTTALASARPQLGALNGRHGLAMADWNGDKHPDLMIINGVGAATGKTEIRIMDGATNFSRLLLITATALGPTDERHAYAVTDYNGDGKPDLVVTQKSGTASGHTEVRVVDGASNFQRLLVETATVLGPTDDRYQFSVADWNADGHPDLLATQTTGTASGKVEVQVLDGATNFQQASPAVVTAQPAGDGVRVAVTDWNGDRKPDLVTTVKTDLSVLDGAAGLTKTLATAKVPGDSREQVLTDWNADGKQDLAAVQTEGTAEISVLGG
;
A
#
# COMPACT_ATOMS: atom_id res chain seq x y z
N MET A 1 65.16 47.65 -54.56
CA MET A 1 64.74 46.33 -54.00
C MET A 1 63.40 46.60 -53.32
N SER A 2 62.30 46.43 -54.07
CA SER A 2 61.55 45.15 -54.18
C SER A 2 60.86 44.84 -52.85
N GLY A 3 59.55 44.69 -52.71
CA GLY A 3 58.40 44.52 -53.61
C GLY A 3 57.29 43.97 -52.67
N ALA A 4 56.15 44.66 -52.51
CA ALA A 4 54.93 44.51 -53.30
C ALA A 4 54.19 43.16 -53.16
N ALA A 5 52.88 43.29 -52.89
CA ALA A 5 51.77 42.34 -53.08
C ALA A 5 51.62 41.20 -52.04
N SER A 6 50.43 40.75 -51.65
CA SER A 6 49.12 40.89 -52.29
C SER A 6 47.98 40.79 -51.28
N ARG A 7 46.89 41.48 -51.61
CA ARG A 7 45.59 41.48 -50.94
C ARG A 7 44.82 40.22 -51.36
N TRP A 8 44.10 39.60 -50.44
CA TRP A 8 42.90 38.84 -50.79
C TRP A 8 41.73 39.37 -49.97
N VAL A 9 40.77 39.95 -50.71
CA VAL A 9 39.46 40.38 -50.24
C VAL A 9 38.58 39.13 -50.22
N ALA A 10 38.05 38.77 -49.06
CA ALA A 10 36.87 37.90 -48.97
C ALA A 10 35.74 38.77 -48.39
N ALA A 11 34.77 39.07 -49.24
CA ALA A 11 33.55 39.76 -48.87
C ALA A 11 32.70 38.84 -47.99
N LEU A 12 32.48 39.22 -46.73
CA LEU A 12 31.46 38.62 -45.89
C LEU A 12 30.27 39.57 -45.86
N THR A 13 29.16 39.15 -46.44
CA THR A 13 27.86 39.81 -46.34
C THR A 13 27.40 39.80 -44.88
N LEU A 14 27.43 40.96 -44.23
CA LEU A 14 26.75 41.20 -42.96
C LEU A 14 25.24 41.18 -43.20
N ALA A 15 24.60 40.03 -42.96
CA ALA A 15 23.18 40.01 -42.64
C ALA A 15 23.03 40.63 -41.25
N SER A 16 22.46 41.83 -41.20
CA SER A 16 22.06 42.49 -39.96
C SER A 16 21.00 41.63 -39.26
N VAL A 17 21.43 40.88 -38.23
CA VAL A 17 20.53 40.33 -37.23
C VAL A 17 20.09 41.51 -36.38
N SER A 18 18.88 42.01 -36.63
CA SER A 18 18.19 42.86 -35.67
C SER A 18 18.04 42.06 -34.38
N ALA A 19 18.88 42.37 -33.39
CA ALA A 19 18.66 41.94 -32.02
C ALA A 19 17.39 42.62 -31.52
N LEU A 20 16.26 41.93 -31.68
CA LEU A 20 15.08 42.18 -30.88
C LEU A 20 15.50 41.91 -29.43
N LEU A 21 15.73 42.99 -28.68
CA LEU A 21 15.75 42.96 -27.23
C LEU A 21 14.52 42.14 -26.79
N PRO A 22 14.65 41.18 -25.86
CA PRO A 22 13.48 40.55 -25.30
C PRO A 22 12.66 41.65 -24.66
N THR A 23 11.54 41.98 -25.30
CA THR A 23 10.45 42.70 -24.69
C THR A 23 10.18 42.03 -23.36
N SER A 24 10.18 42.82 -22.29
CA SER A 24 9.78 42.41 -20.96
C SER A 24 8.49 41.61 -21.10
N ALA A 25 8.60 40.27 -21.07
CA ALA A 25 7.45 39.41 -21.06
C ALA A 25 6.76 39.74 -19.75
N GLN A 26 5.68 40.51 -19.85
CA GLN A 26 4.73 40.70 -18.77
C GLN A 26 4.41 39.29 -18.31
N ALA A 27 4.82 38.94 -17.09
CA ALA A 27 4.55 37.64 -16.51
C ALA A 27 3.04 37.41 -16.66
N ALA A 28 2.67 36.39 -17.43
CA ALA A 28 1.29 35.98 -17.53
C ALA A 28 0.78 35.74 -16.10
N PRO A 29 -0.40 36.26 -15.72
CA PRO A 29 -0.95 35.97 -14.40
C PRO A 29 -1.07 34.46 -14.23
N LEU A 30 -0.53 33.96 -13.13
CA LEU A 30 -0.53 32.54 -12.75
C LEU A 30 -1.93 31.94 -12.92
N PRO A 31 -2.11 30.89 -13.73
CA PRO A 31 -3.41 30.26 -13.84
C PRO A 31 -3.68 29.39 -12.59
N ALA A 32 -4.84 29.63 -11.96
CA ALA A 32 -5.59 28.74 -11.07
C ALA A 32 -5.09 28.46 -9.63
N ALA A 33 -4.65 29.50 -8.89
CA ALA A 33 -4.49 29.40 -7.42
C ALA A 33 -5.57 30.15 -6.60
N SER A 34 -6.67 30.58 -7.24
CA SER A 34 -7.77 31.35 -6.65
C SER A 34 -9.03 30.52 -6.32
N THR A 35 -9.00 29.19 -6.44
CA THR A 35 -10.22 28.35 -6.36
C THR A 35 -10.67 28.03 -4.93
N CYS A 36 -9.79 28.14 -3.92
CA CYS A 36 -10.18 27.97 -2.51
C CYS A 36 -10.94 29.20 -1.94
N ALA A 37 -11.10 30.26 -2.73
CA ALA A 37 -11.83 31.47 -2.33
C ALA A 37 -13.32 31.48 -2.72
N GLY A 38 -13.79 30.56 -3.57
CA GLY A 38 -15.18 30.53 -4.03
C GLY A 38 -16.15 29.84 -3.06
N ASP A 39 -17.34 30.39 -2.86
CA ASP A 39 -18.27 29.97 -1.79
C ASP A 39 -18.87 28.56 -1.95
N THR A 40 -18.78 27.93 -3.14
CA THR A 40 -19.55 26.70 -3.44
C THR A 40 -18.80 25.55 -4.13
N GLY A 41 -17.53 25.72 -4.53
CA GLY A 41 -16.77 24.73 -5.32
C GLY A 41 -17.33 24.50 -6.74
N THR A 42 -16.65 23.69 -7.57
CA THR A 42 -17.09 23.37 -8.94
C THR A 42 -17.98 22.12 -9.00
N ALA A 43 -18.61 21.86 -10.15
CA ALA A 43 -19.33 20.59 -10.38
C ALA A 43 -18.40 19.37 -10.28
N ALA A 44 -17.15 19.49 -10.75
CA ALA A 44 -16.15 18.44 -10.61
C ALA A 44 -15.77 18.21 -9.13
N ASP A 45 -15.67 19.29 -8.35
CA ASP A 45 -15.47 19.19 -6.90
C ASP A 45 -16.62 18.46 -6.20
N ARG A 46 -17.86 18.69 -6.65
CA ARG A 46 -19.03 18.03 -6.10
C ARG A 46 -19.02 16.53 -6.37
N VAL A 47 -18.68 16.12 -7.60
CA VAL A 47 -18.53 14.69 -7.93
C VAL A 47 -17.47 14.03 -7.05
N VAL A 48 -16.32 14.69 -6.84
CA VAL A 48 -15.28 14.16 -5.96
C VAL A 48 -15.76 14.11 -4.50
N ALA A 49 -16.36 15.17 -3.98
CA ALA A 49 -16.88 15.21 -2.61
C ALA A 49 -17.94 14.12 -2.37
N ASP A 50 -18.88 13.94 -3.30
CA ASP A 50 -19.93 12.94 -3.21
C ASP A 50 -19.38 11.51 -3.27
N ARG A 51 -18.33 11.29 -4.08
CA ARG A 51 -17.61 10.01 -4.13
C ARG A 51 -16.84 9.71 -2.84
N LEU A 52 -16.22 10.72 -2.24
CA LEU A 52 -15.40 10.55 -1.04
C LEU A 52 -16.24 10.38 0.23
N ARG A 53 -17.39 11.06 0.31
CA ARG A 53 -18.22 11.16 1.52
C ARG A 53 -18.49 9.82 2.22
N PRO A 54 -18.83 8.72 1.53
CA PRO A 54 -19.11 7.44 2.20
C PRO A 54 -17.88 6.79 2.86
N SER A 55 -16.67 7.15 2.44
CA SER A 55 -15.41 6.53 2.89
C SER A 55 -14.64 7.37 3.91
N MET A 56 -15.12 8.58 4.21
CA MET A 56 -14.45 9.51 5.12
C MET A 56 -14.89 9.30 6.57
N THR A 57 -13.92 9.13 7.44
CA THR A 57 -14.10 8.75 8.86
C THR A 57 -13.41 9.72 9.82
N GLY A 58 -12.78 10.77 9.30
CA GLY A 58 -12.16 11.82 10.10
C GLY A 58 -13.15 12.48 11.05
N ARG A 59 -12.65 12.90 12.22
CA ARG A 59 -13.50 13.49 13.27
C ARG A 59 -13.95 14.90 12.91
N ARG A 60 -13.12 15.64 12.16
CA ARG A 60 -13.37 17.03 11.79
C ARG A 60 -14.01 17.16 10.42
N LEU A 61 -13.44 16.53 9.40
CA LEU A 61 -13.99 16.60 8.04
C LEU A 61 -15.01 15.49 7.80
N GLY A 62 -14.58 14.23 7.80
CA GLY A 62 -15.46 13.08 7.69
C GLY A 62 -16.46 13.20 6.53
N THR A 63 -17.71 12.80 6.80
CA THR A 63 -18.81 12.90 5.84
C THR A 63 -19.25 14.34 5.55
N ALA A 64 -18.71 15.34 6.24
CA ALA A 64 -18.98 16.76 5.97
C ALA A 64 -18.15 17.33 4.80
N VAL A 65 -17.36 16.49 4.10
CA VAL A 65 -16.62 16.91 2.92
C VAL A 65 -17.53 17.59 1.89
N SER A 66 -17.17 18.84 1.58
CA SER A 66 -17.90 19.71 0.67
C SER A 66 -17.12 19.91 -0.63
N PRO A 67 -17.79 20.33 -1.72
CA PRO A 67 -17.10 20.72 -2.95
C PRO A 67 -16.05 21.83 -2.69
N ARG A 68 -16.31 22.73 -1.74
CA ARG A 68 -15.35 23.75 -1.32
C ARG A 68 -14.12 23.14 -0.66
N ALA A 69 -14.29 22.17 0.24
CA ALA A 69 -13.18 21.47 0.88
C ALA A 69 -12.28 20.77 -0.17
N VAL A 70 -12.90 20.12 -1.17
CA VAL A 70 -12.17 19.50 -2.29
C VAL A 70 -11.41 20.54 -3.11
N ALA A 71 -12.01 21.70 -3.40
CA ALA A 71 -11.33 22.78 -4.12
C ALA A 71 -10.11 23.31 -3.35
N CYS A 72 -10.23 23.48 -2.04
CA CYS A 72 -9.12 23.89 -1.17
C CYS A 72 -8.02 22.83 -1.08
N ALA A 73 -8.37 21.54 -0.96
CA ALA A 73 -7.39 20.47 -1.01
C ALA A 73 -6.67 20.39 -2.37
N ARG A 74 -7.39 20.59 -3.49
CA ARG A 74 -6.77 20.68 -4.83
C ARG A 74 -5.76 21.81 -4.90
N ALA A 75 -6.07 22.98 -4.33
CA ALA A 75 -5.12 24.09 -4.29
C ALA A 75 -3.84 23.73 -3.52
N ILE A 76 -3.96 23.11 -2.35
CA ILE A 76 -2.82 22.61 -1.57
C ILE A 76 -1.99 21.62 -2.40
N ILE A 77 -2.64 20.63 -3.02
CA ILE A 77 -2.01 19.59 -3.84
C ILE A 77 -1.25 20.21 -5.02
N GLY A 78 -1.86 21.15 -5.73
CA GLY A 78 -1.22 21.83 -6.86
C GLY A 78 0.04 22.59 -6.45
N ILE A 79 0.05 23.21 -5.26
CA ILE A 79 1.24 23.92 -4.74
C ILE A 79 2.33 22.92 -4.33
N VAL A 80 1.96 21.78 -3.74
CA VAL A 80 2.91 20.69 -3.43
C VAL A 80 3.57 20.17 -4.71
N GLN A 81 2.79 19.96 -5.77
CA GLN A 81 3.30 19.56 -7.09
C GLN A 81 4.22 20.63 -7.70
N GLN A 82 3.85 21.91 -7.62
CA GLN A 82 4.68 23.03 -8.09
C GLN A 82 6.04 23.12 -7.36
N ARG A 83 6.11 22.64 -6.11
CA ARG A 83 7.35 22.52 -5.35
C ARG A 83 8.17 21.26 -5.66
N GLY A 84 7.70 20.40 -6.56
CA GLY A 84 8.34 19.12 -6.89
C GLY A 84 8.28 18.10 -5.75
N LEU A 85 7.36 18.27 -4.79
CA LEU A 85 7.20 17.37 -3.65
C LEU A 85 6.20 16.26 -3.98
N GLY A 86 6.42 15.06 -3.42
CA GLY A 86 5.59 13.88 -3.70
C GLY A 86 4.24 13.84 -2.97
N PRO A 87 3.38 12.85 -3.29
CA PRO A 87 2.03 12.73 -2.73
C PRO A 87 1.99 12.73 -1.20
N ARG A 88 3.02 12.18 -0.54
CA ARG A 88 3.13 12.17 0.92
C ARG A 88 3.18 13.58 1.52
N ALA A 89 3.88 14.52 0.89
CA ALA A 89 3.91 15.92 1.34
C ALA A 89 2.51 16.57 1.25
N ALA A 90 1.74 16.20 0.22
CA ALA A 90 0.36 16.63 0.11
C ALA A 90 -0.55 15.99 1.15
N VAL A 91 -0.37 14.71 1.48
CA VAL A 91 -1.11 14.09 2.59
C VAL A 91 -0.82 14.81 3.90
N ILE A 92 0.45 15.14 4.19
CA ILE A 92 0.82 15.91 5.40
C ILE A 92 0.16 17.29 5.40
N ALA A 93 0.23 18.02 4.29
CA ALA A 93 -0.36 19.36 4.18
C ALA A 93 -1.90 19.34 4.26
N VAL A 94 -2.56 18.39 3.59
CA VAL A 94 -4.02 18.23 3.61
C VAL A 94 -4.48 17.75 5.00
N THR A 95 -3.77 16.82 5.64
CA THR A 95 -4.06 16.39 7.04
C THR A 95 -4.00 17.59 7.98
N THR A 96 -2.99 18.43 7.83
CA THR A 96 -2.86 19.65 8.63
C THR A 96 -4.05 20.57 8.38
N ALA A 97 -4.38 20.90 7.13
CA ALA A 97 -5.47 21.80 6.81
C ALA A 97 -6.86 21.26 7.21
N ILE A 98 -7.08 19.94 7.17
CA ILE A 98 -8.28 19.32 7.75
C ILE A 98 -8.32 19.54 9.27
N THR A 99 -7.20 19.30 9.94
CA THR A 99 -7.13 19.39 11.40
C THR A 99 -7.33 20.81 11.89
N GLU A 100 -6.71 21.78 11.22
CA GLU A 100 -6.74 23.18 11.65
C GLU A 100 -8.07 23.87 11.33
N SER A 101 -8.58 23.68 10.10
CA SER A 101 -9.73 24.47 9.63
C SER A 101 -10.82 23.66 8.93
N THR A 102 -10.73 22.33 8.94
CA THR A 102 -11.65 21.47 8.19
C THR A 102 -11.65 21.84 6.69
N LEU A 103 -10.47 22.17 6.14
CA LEU A 103 -10.28 22.69 4.77
C LEU A 103 -11.06 23.98 4.46
N THR A 104 -11.26 24.84 5.46
CA THR A 104 -11.85 26.16 5.29
C THR A 104 -10.78 27.24 5.35
N ASN A 105 -10.76 28.15 4.36
CA ASN A 105 -9.84 29.29 4.39
C ASN A 105 -10.47 30.45 5.17
N HIS A 106 -10.05 30.64 6.44
CA HIS A 106 -10.59 31.68 7.32
C HIS A 106 -9.94 33.04 7.04
N VAL A 107 -10.73 33.99 6.54
CA VAL A 107 -10.27 35.35 6.20
C VAL A 107 -10.42 36.35 7.36
N VAL A 108 -11.16 35.96 8.39
CA VAL A 108 -11.32 36.69 9.65
C VAL A 108 -10.91 35.76 10.77
N SER A 109 -10.11 36.25 11.71
CA SER A 109 -9.65 35.44 12.83
C SER A 109 -10.79 35.15 13.79
N THR A 110 -10.93 33.89 14.17
CA THR A 110 -11.96 33.39 15.09
C THR A 110 -11.39 32.97 16.43
N ASP A 111 -10.09 32.66 16.50
CA ASP A 111 -9.35 32.38 17.72
C ASP A 111 -7.97 33.08 17.71
N HIS A 112 -7.80 34.07 18.61
CA HIS A 112 -6.68 35.01 18.67
C HIS A 112 -6.41 35.77 17.36
N ASP A 113 -5.33 35.43 16.64
CA ASP A 113 -4.93 35.99 15.34
C ASP A 113 -4.66 34.91 14.28
N SER A 114 -5.18 33.68 14.48
CA SER A 114 -5.09 32.59 13.50
C SER A 114 -5.91 32.89 12.24
N LEU A 115 -5.35 32.58 11.08
CA LEU A 115 -5.92 32.85 9.76
C LEU A 115 -5.57 31.73 8.76
N GLY A 116 -6.42 31.62 7.74
CA GLY A 116 -6.18 30.81 6.55
C GLY A 116 -6.37 29.30 6.73
N LEU A 117 -6.03 28.52 5.70
CA LEU A 117 -6.21 27.05 5.66
C LEU A 117 -5.48 26.27 6.76
N PHE A 118 -4.44 26.86 7.34
CA PHE A 118 -3.58 26.20 8.33
C PHE A 118 -3.70 26.89 9.71
N GLU A 119 -4.67 27.78 9.91
CA GLU A 119 -4.85 28.57 11.15
C GLU A 119 -3.54 29.19 11.68
N GLN A 120 -2.70 29.65 10.76
CA GLN A 120 -1.38 30.19 11.06
C GLN A 120 -1.50 31.59 11.68
N ARG A 121 -0.55 31.96 12.54
CA ARG A 121 -0.59 33.22 13.30
C ARG A 121 0.51 34.20 12.89
N PRO A 122 0.16 35.47 12.57
CA PRO A 122 1.14 36.53 12.42
C PRO A 122 2.01 36.72 13.66
N SER A 123 1.42 36.65 14.86
CA SER A 123 2.12 36.74 16.14
C SER A 123 3.19 35.66 16.36
N GLN A 124 3.08 34.52 15.68
CA GLN A 124 4.06 33.41 15.75
C GLN A 124 5.07 33.42 14.58
N GLY A 125 5.05 34.47 13.76
CA GLY A 125 6.03 34.67 12.69
C GLY A 125 5.74 33.90 11.40
N TRP A 126 4.51 33.41 11.20
CA TRP A 126 4.14 32.70 9.96
C TRP A 126 3.99 33.62 8.74
N GLY A 127 3.77 34.93 8.94
CA GLY A 127 3.60 35.91 7.87
C GLY A 127 2.67 37.05 8.30
N ARG A 128 2.38 38.00 7.39
CA ARG A 128 1.37 39.05 7.64
C ARG A 128 -0.04 38.47 7.46
N ALA A 129 -1.04 39.04 8.12
CA ALA A 129 -2.44 38.60 8.01
C ALA A 129 -2.93 38.44 6.55
N ALA A 130 -2.64 39.42 5.69
CA ALA A 130 -3.00 39.36 4.27
C ALA A 130 -2.31 38.24 3.48
N GLN A 131 -1.17 37.74 3.96
CA GLN A 131 -0.46 36.61 3.36
C GLN A 131 -1.03 35.28 3.86
N LEU A 132 -1.45 35.20 5.12
CA LEU A 132 -1.96 33.94 5.69
C LEU A 132 -3.34 33.54 5.16
N VAL A 133 -4.15 34.52 4.74
CA VAL A 133 -5.43 34.27 4.06
C VAL A 133 -5.27 33.89 2.59
N ASP A 134 -4.06 33.96 2.03
CA ASP A 134 -3.73 33.50 0.68
C ASP A 134 -3.30 32.02 0.75
N PRO A 135 -4.09 31.08 0.19
CA PRO A 135 -3.77 29.66 0.16
C PRO A 135 -2.41 29.34 -0.45
N VAL A 136 -1.94 30.13 -1.42
CA VAL A 136 -0.62 29.95 -2.03
C VAL A 136 0.46 30.20 -1.01
N TYR A 137 0.44 31.36 -0.38
CA TYR A 137 1.43 31.72 0.61
C TYR A 137 1.38 30.79 1.82
N ALA A 138 0.20 30.55 2.39
CA ALA A 138 0.04 29.74 3.60
C ALA A 138 0.55 28.30 3.41
N THR A 139 0.23 27.67 2.25
CA THR A 139 0.76 26.34 1.91
C THR A 139 2.27 26.36 1.73
N ASN A 140 2.81 27.36 1.03
CA ASN A 140 4.26 27.51 0.85
C ASN A 140 4.99 27.72 2.20
N ALA A 141 4.40 28.50 3.11
CA ALA A 141 4.94 28.74 4.44
C ALA A 141 4.94 27.44 5.27
N PHE A 142 3.85 26.68 5.24
CA PHE A 142 3.75 25.36 5.87
C PHE A 142 4.84 24.40 5.34
N LEU A 143 4.96 24.26 4.02
CA LEU A 143 5.94 23.36 3.41
C LEU A 143 7.38 23.81 3.71
N THR A 144 7.66 25.11 3.73
CA THR A 144 8.97 25.64 4.15
C THR A 144 9.26 25.30 5.61
N ALA A 145 8.28 25.44 6.51
CA ALA A 145 8.44 25.08 7.91
C ALA A 145 8.65 23.57 8.10
N MET A 146 7.93 22.74 7.33
CA MET A 146 8.10 21.29 7.29
C MET A 146 9.53 20.92 6.89
N LEU A 147 10.01 21.39 5.74
CA LEU A 147 11.35 21.11 5.25
C LEU A 147 12.45 21.60 6.20
N ARG A 148 12.26 22.76 6.84
CA ARG A 148 13.20 23.29 7.83
C ARG A 148 13.26 22.43 9.09
N LYS A 149 12.11 21.98 9.61
CA LYS A 149 12.03 21.17 10.83
C LYS A 149 12.47 19.73 10.58
N PHE A 150 12.31 19.23 9.35
CA PHE A 150 12.65 17.89 8.93
C PHE A 150 13.72 17.92 7.82
N PRO A 151 14.97 18.29 8.14
CA PRO A 151 16.06 18.31 7.18
C PRO A 151 16.39 16.91 6.65
N GLY A 152 17.04 16.84 5.48
CA GLY A 152 17.46 15.58 4.86
C GLY A 152 16.29 14.65 4.53
N ASP A 153 15.14 15.22 4.17
CA ASP A 153 13.90 14.49 3.87
C ASP A 153 13.38 13.59 4.99
N SER A 154 13.72 13.89 6.25
CA SER A 154 13.22 13.14 7.42
C SER A 154 11.69 13.19 7.61
N TRP A 155 10.97 14.05 6.87
CA TRP A 155 9.49 14.07 6.79
C TRP A 155 8.93 12.95 5.90
N MET A 156 9.77 12.34 5.07
CA MET A 156 9.38 11.21 4.23
C MET A 156 9.08 9.95 5.04
N GLY A 157 9.60 9.84 6.28
CA GLY A 157 9.27 8.77 7.23
C GLY A 157 8.53 9.29 8.47
N GLY A 158 8.08 8.40 9.35
CA GLY A 158 7.42 8.74 10.63
C GLY A 158 5.90 8.90 10.55
N ASP A 159 5.26 9.06 11.72
CA ASP A 159 3.82 9.27 11.83
C ASP A 159 3.41 10.64 11.24
N ILE A 160 2.43 10.65 10.33
CA ILE A 160 1.98 11.88 9.66
C ILE A 160 1.39 12.85 10.68
N GLY A 161 0.64 12.35 11.66
CA GLY A 161 0.06 13.19 12.71
C GLY A 161 1.14 13.91 13.54
N ALA A 162 2.17 13.18 13.94
CA ALA A 162 3.32 13.72 14.66
C ALA A 162 4.12 14.73 13.83
N ILE A 163 4.24 14.51 12.51
CA ILE A 163 4.85 15.49 11.60
C ILE A 163 4.03 16.78 11.57
N CYS A 164 2.71 16.68 11.34
CA CYS A 164 1.81 17.82 11.33
C CYS A 164 1.91 18.61 12.65
N GLN A 165 1.81 17.91 13.78
CA GLN A 165 1.97 18.48 15.12
C GLN A 165 3.33 19.16 15.30
N ARG A 166 4.42 18.55 14.83
CA ARG A 166 5.76 19.14 14.99
C ARG A 166 5.93 20.39 14.12
N VAL A 167 5.29 20.45 12.95
CA VAL A 167 5.30 21.63 12.09
C VAL A 167 4.49 22.76 12.72
N GLN A 168 3.24 22.49 13.09
CA GLN A 168 2.29 23.50 13.58
C GLN A 168 2.48 23.86 15.05
N THR A 169 2.97 22.94 15.87
CA THR A 169 3.09 23.08 17.33
C THR A 169 1.74 23.41 17.98
N SER A 170 0.72 22.61 17.68
CA SER A 170 -0.65 22.78 18.21
C SER A 170 -0.78 22.31 19.66
N ALA A 171 -1.81 22.77 20.37
CA ALA A 171 -2.10 22.38 21.76
C ALA A 171 -2.67 20.95 21.88
N LEU A 172 -3.03 20.31 20.77
CA LEU A 172 -3.66 18.98 20.74
C LEU A 172 -2.89 18.00 19.82
N PRO A 173 -1.80 17.39 20.30
CA PRO A 173 -0.87 16.61 19.46
C PRO A 173 -1.51 15.39 18.78
N GLY A 174 -2.51 14.76 19.40
CA GLY A 174 -3.19 13.57 18.84
C GLY A 174 -4.30 13.88 17.81
N ALA A 175 -4.64 15.16 17.58
CA ALA A 175 -5.79 15.50 16.73
C ALA A 175 -5.57 15.16 15.25
N TYR A 176 -4.34 15.29 14.75
CA TYR A 176 -4.03 15.06 13.34
C TYR A 176 -4.19 13.60 12.91
N ALA A 177 -3.91 12.65 13.80
CA ALA A 177 -3.95 11.23 13.48
C ALA A 177 -5.32 10.77 12.98
N PHE A 178 -6.41 11.36 13.49
CA PHE A 178 -7.78 11.06 13.07
C PHE A 178 -8.10 11.50 11.64
N GLU A 179 -7.34 12.46 11.09
CA GLU A 179 -7.64 13.07 9.79
C GLU A 179 -6.74 12.56 8.66
N VAL A 180 -5.72 11.74 8.99
CA VAL A 180 -4.74 11.22 8.01
C VAL A 180 -5.43 10.40 6.92
N HIS A 181 -6.38 9.53 7.28
CA HIS A 181 -7.13 8.69 6.34
C HIS A 181 -7.91 9.54 5.33
N ASP A 182 -8.66 10.53 5.82
CA ASP A 182 -9.42 11.45 4.98
C ASP A 182 -8.52 12.25 4.03
N ALA A 183 -7.36 12.71 4.51
CA ALA A 183 -6.37 13.39 3.68
C ALA A 183 -5.80 12.46 2.59
N GLN A 184 -5.54 11.19 2.90
CA GLN A 184 -5.05 10.20 1.93
C GLN A 184 -6.09 9.94 0.83
N LEU A 185 -7.37 9.83 1.18
CA LEU A 185 -8.46 9.69 0.20
C LEU A 185 -8.56 10.90 -0.73
N ILE A 186 -8.53 12.11 -0.15
CA ILE A 186 -8.59 13.35 -0.92
C ILE A 186 -7.39 13.49 -1.86
N VAL A 187 -6.18 13.27 -1.36
CA VAL A 187 -4.96 13.34 -2.18
C VAL A 187 -4.99 12.30 -3.28
N SER A 188 -5.36 11.04 -2.98
CA SER A 188 -5.42 9.98 -3.99
C SER A 188 -6.41 10.30 -5.11
N ALA A 189 -7.57 10.89 -4.78
CA ALA A 189 -8.57 11.29 -5.76
C ALA A 189 -8.13 12.45 -6.66
N LEU A 190 -7.27 13.35 -6.17
CA LEU A 190 -6.89 14.59 -6.85
C LEU A 190 -5.48 14.54 -7.47
N TRP A 191 -4.58 13.69 -6.99
CA TRP A 191 -3.18 13.64 -7.41
C TRP A 191 -3.00 13.22 -8.87
N ALA A 192 -3.89 12.37 -9.38
CA ALA A 192 -3.91 11.94 -10.78
C ALA A 192 -4.63 12.93 -11.73
N VAL A 193 -5.16 14.05 -11.20
CA VAL A 193 -5.92 15.05 -11.96
C VAL A 193 -5.23 16.41 -11.84
N ALA A 194 -4.03 16.52 -12.39
CA ALA A 194 -3.44 17.79 -12.80
C ALA A 194 -3.29 17.79 -14.33
N PRO A 195 -3.59 18.90 -15.02
CA PRO A 195 -3.88 18.88 -16.46
C PRO A 195 -2.59 18.89 -17.28
N ASP A 196 -2.42 17.90 -18.16
CA ASP A 196 -1.62 18.07 -19.37
C ASP A 196 -2.55 18.36 -20.57
N PRO A 197 -2.14 19.22 -21.51
CA PRO A 197 -2.94 19.58 -22.66
C PRO A 197 -3.04 18.38 -23.60
N ALA A 198 -4.27 18.04 -23.98
CA ALA A 198 -4.59 16.89 -24.81
C ALA A 198 -3.78 16.84 -26.12
N PRO A 199 -3.26 15.66 -26.51
CA PRO A 199 -3.26 15.24 -27.89
C PRO A 199 -4.47 14.33 -28.14
N ALA A 200 -5.09 14.54 -29.30
CA ALA A 200 -6.28 13.83 -29.75
C ALA A 200 -6.11 12.30 -29.72
N VAL A 201 -7.12 11.62 -29.20
CA VAL A 201 -7.27 10.17 -29.23
C VAL A 201 -7.73 9.75 -30.64
N PRO A 202 -7.02 8.84 -31.35
CA PRO A 202 -7.68 7.91 -32.24
C PRO A 202 -8.12 6.69 -31.42
N THR A 203 -9.42 6.43 -31.45
CA THR A 203 -10.08 5.32 -30.77
C THR A 203 -9.54 3.98 -31.28
N ALA A 204 -8.74 3.29 -30.48
CA ALA A 204 -8.46 1.86 -30.67
C ALA A 204 -9.09 1.10 -29.50
N ALA A 205 -10.09 0.28 -29.82
CA ALA A 205 -10.76 -0.61 -28.87
C ALA A 205 -9.72 -1.54 -28.24
N ALA A 206 -9.56 -1.46 -26.93
CA ALA A 206 -8.80 -2.44 -26.16
C ALA A 206 -9.56 -3.77 -26.21
N THR A 207 -9.03 -4.75 -26.94
CA THR A 207 -9.43 -6.15 -26.79
C THR A 207 -8.98 -6.62 -25.41
N ALA A 208 -9.94 -6.79 -24.51
CA ALA A 208 -9.75 -7.53 -23.28
C ALA A 208 -9.26 -8.95 -23.63
N SER A 209 -8.06 -9.33 -23.20
CA SER A 209 -7.66 -10.72 -23.25
C SER A 209 -8.55 -11.51 -22.29
N ALA A 210 -9.27 -12.49 -22.81
CA ALA A 210 -10.14 -13.36 -22.02
C ALA A 210 -9.29 -14.17 -21.03
N SER A 211 -9.47 -13.92 -19.73
CA SER A 211 -9.02 -14.84 -18.68
C SER A 211 -9.67 -16.21 -18.89
N ALA A 212 -8.92 -17.29 -18.66
CA ALA A 212 -9.50 -18.64 -18.59
C ALA A 212 -10.64 -18.64 -17.55
N ALA A 213 -11.77 -19.26 -17.90
CA ALA A 213 -12.91 -19.38 -17.02
C ALA A 213 -12.61 -20.39 -15.90
N ALA A 214 -12.84 -20.01 -14.65
CA ALA A 214 -12.74 -20.92 -13.51
C ALA A 214 -13.78 -22.05 -13.63
N SER A 215 -13.45 -23.25 -13.14
CA SER A 215 -14.35 -24.40 -13.10
C SER A 215 -14.11 -25.28 -11.87
N GLY A 216 -15.11 -26.10 -11.53
CA GLY A 216 -15.13 -26.81 -10.25
C GLY A 216 -15.89 -26.00 -9.19
N PRO A 217 -15.49 -26.04 -7.90
CA PRO A 217 -16.19 -25.32 -6.84
C PRO A 217 -16.20 -23.80 -7.09
N PHE A 218 -15.08 -23.23 -7.58
CA PHE A 218 -14.85 -21.79 -7.77
C PHE A 218 -15.52 -21.16 -9.00
N THR A 219 -16.85 -21.29 -9.14
CA THR A 219 -17.58 -20.73 -10.29
C THR A 219 -18.42 -19.50 -9.96
N THR A 220 -18.68 -19.27 -8.68
CA THR A 220 -19.55 -18.17 -8.22
C THR A 220 -18.71 -16.95 -7.89
N ALA A 221 -18.92 -15.80 -8.55
CA ALA A 221 -18.27 -14.57 -8.11
C ALA A 221 -18.92 -14.06 -6.80
N LEU A 222 -18.18 -14.10 -5.69
CA LEU A 222 -18.63 -13.61 -4.39
C LEU A 222 -18.33 -12.13 -4.18
N ALA A 223 -17.16 -11.67 -4.64
CA ALA A 223 -16.76 -10.28 -4.54
C ALA A 223 -15.82 -9.89 -5.69
N SER A 224 -15.89 -8.63 -6.11
CA SER A 224 -14.86 -8.00 -6.93
C SER A 224 -14.60 -6.60 -6.40
N ALA A 225 -13.34 -6.31 -6.12
CA ALA A 225 -12.94 -5.06 -5.51
C ALA A 225 -11.69 -4.51 -6.18
N ARG A 226 -11.63 -3.18 -6.26
CA ARG A 226 -10.42 -2.44 -6.62
C ARG A 226 -9.98 -1.67 -5.39
N PRO A 227 -9.31 -2.33 -4.43
CA PRO A 227 -8.89 -1.65 -3.22
C PRO A 227 -7.97 -0.49 -3.61
N GLN A 228 -8.15 0.67 -2.95
CA GLN A 228 -7.45 1.92 -3.30
C GLN A 228 -5.99 1.91 -2.80
N LEU A 229 -5.24 0.87 -3.17
CA LEU A 229 -3.89 0.59 -2.68
C LEU A 229 -2.81 1.32 -3.47
N GLY A 230 -3.14 1.79 -4.68
CA GLY A 230 -2.14 2.21 -5.67
C GLY A 230 -1.51 1.01 -6.37
N ALA A 231 -0.43 1.24 -7.11
CA ALA A 231 0.32 0.16 -7.74
C ALA A 231 1.07 -0.64 -6.65
N LEU A 232 0.74 -1.92 -6.53
CA LEU A 232 1.56 -2.88 -5.81
C LEU A 232 2.79 -3.12 -6.68
N ASN A 233 3.97 -2.70 -6.24
CA ASN A 233 5.22 -3.15 -6.88
C ASN A 233 5.54 -4.56 -6.35
N GLY A 234 6.28 -5.42 -7.06
CA GLY A 234 6.48 -6.85 -6.71
C GLY A 234 7.22 -7.16 -5.40
N ARG A 235 7.13 -6.30 -4.38
CA ARG A 235 7.75 -6.36 -3.05
C ARG A 235 6.72 -6.33 -1.91
N HIS A 236 5.46 -6.62 -2.23
CA HIS A 236 4.35 -6.70 -1.29
C HIS A 236 4.05 -8.19 -1.05
N GLY A 237 3.88 -8.60 0.20
CA GLY A 237 3.22 -9.86 0.53
C GLY A 237 1.74 -9.63 0.76
N LEU A 238 0.88 -10.55 0.35
CA LEU A 238 -0.54 -10.49 0.63
C LEU A 238 -0.96 -11.62 1.58
N ALA A 239 -1.89 -11.32 2.46
CA ALA A 239 -2.55 -12.30 3.31
C ALA A 239 -4.00 -11.90 3.53
N MET A 240 -4.83 -12.88 3.92
CA MET A 240 -6.21 -12.63 4.31
C MET A 240 -6.45 -13.26 5.69
N ALA A 241 -7.02 -12.48 6.60
CA ALA A 241 -7.41 -12.95 7.93
C ALA A 241 -8.47 -12.00 8.51
N ASP A 242 -9.37 -12.51 9.35
CA ASP A 242 -10.34 -11.67 10.07
C ASP A 242 -9.61 -10.85 11.15
N TRP A 243 -9.26 -9.60 10.83
CA TRP A 243 -8.49 -8.73 11.71
C TRP A 243 -9.37 -8.13 12.80
N ASN A 244 -10.59 -7.73 12.45
CA ASN A 244 -11.46 -6.98 13.35
C ASN A 244 -12.44 -7.88 14.15
N GLY A 245 -12.57 -9.16 13.80
CA GLY A 245 -13.44 -10.15 14.45
C GLY A 245 -14.88 -10.15 13.93
N ASP A 246 -15.13 -9.63 12.73
CA ASP A 246 -16.47 -9.53 12.12
C ASP A 246 -16.85 -10.74 11.27
N LYS A 247 -15.96 -11.74 11.19
CA LYS A 247 -16.08 -12.98 10.40
C LYS A 247 -16.02 -12.77 8.89
N HIS A 248 -15.60 -11.61 8.43
CA HIS A 248 -15.23 -11.37 7.03
C HIS A 248 -13.70 -11.25 6.94
N PRO A 249 -13.02 -12.09 6.12
CA PRO A 249 -11.58 -11.99 5.98
C PRO A 249 -11.13 -10.61 5.47
N ASP A 250 -10.24 -9.96 6.20
CA ASP A 250 -9.65 -8.67 5.85
C ASP A 250 -8.38 -8.86 5.01
N LEU A 251 -8.15 -7.96 4.05
CA LEU A 251 -6.94 -8.00 3.21
C LEU A 251 -5.78 -7.33 3.94
N MET A 252 -4.73 -8.09 4.19
CA MET A 252 -3.46 -7.61 4.72
C MET A 252 -2.41 -7.50 3.63
N ILE A 253 -1.72 -6.36 3.60
CA ILE A 253 -0.67 -6.06 2.62
C ILE A 253 0.59 -5.72 3.41
N ILE A 254 1.64 -6.51 3.21
CA ILE A 254 2.92 -6.38 3.90
C ILE A 254 3.95 -5.79 2.95
N ASN A 255 4.50 -4.63 3.30
CA ASN A 255 5.49 -3.89 2.52
C ASN A 255 6.85 -4.00 3.19
N GLY A 256 7.76 -4.81 2.63
CA GLY A 256 9.04 -5.07 3.28
C GLY A 256 10.15 -4.04 2.99
N VAL A 257 10.34 -3.66 1.73
CA VAL A 257 11.40 -2.75 1.27
C VAL A 257 10.79 -1.60 0.46
N GLY A 258 11.35 -0.40 0.64
CA GLY A 258 10.79 0.83 0.04
C GLY A 258 9.63 1.42 0.84
N ALA A 259 9.28 0.83 1.99
CA ALA A 259 8.42 1.42 2.99
C ALA A 259 9.02 2.71 3.57
N ALA A 260 8.18 3.72 3.76
CA ALA A 260 8.58 5.08 4.14
C ALA A 260 9.30 5.14 5.50
N THR A 261 9.04 4.17 6.38
CA THR A 261 9.61 4.06 7.72
C THR A 261 10.96 3.34 7.78
N GLY A 262 11.42 2.76 6.67
CA GLY A 262 12.61 1.89 6.66
C GLY A 262 12.40 0.58 7.44
N LYS A 263 11.16 0.26 7.77
CA LYS A 263 10.71 -0.95 8.45
C LYS A 263 9.70 -1.69 7.57
N THR A 264 9.42 -2.95 7.87
CA THR A 264 8.25 -3.63 7.31
C THR A 264 6.98 -2.90 7.76
N GLU A 265 6.13 -2.50 6.82
CA GLU A 265 4.83 -1.87 7.06
C GLU A 265 3.70 -2.83 6.72
N ILE A 266 2.59 -2.75 7.45
CA ILE A 266 1.37 -3.49 7.15
C ILE A 266 0.20 -2.54 6.95
N ARG A 267 -0.63 -2.85 5.95
CA ARG A 267 -1.91 -2.18 5.68
C ARG A 267 -3.02 -3.22 5.68
N ILE A 268 -4.13 -2.92 6.34
CA ILE A 268 -5.28 -3.83 6.48
C ILE A 268 -6.53 -3.14 5.94
N MET A 269 -7.21 -3.80 5.00
CA MET A 269 -8.46 -3.34 4.38
C MET A 269 -9.62 -4.24 4.77
N ASP A 270 -10.73 -3.61 5.13
CA ASP A 270 -11.94 -4.23 5.69
C ASP A 270 -12.69 -5.11 4.66
N GLY A 271 -12.72 -6.41 4.88
CA GLY A 271 -13.38 -7.40 4.04
C GLY A 271 -14.90 -7.21 3.95
N ALA A 272 -15.55 -6.91 5.08
CA ALA A 272 -16.99 -6.66 5.15
C ALA A 272 -17.43 -5.47 4.28
N THR A 273 -16.51 -4.54 4.00
CA THR A 273 -16.74 -3.40 3.10
C THR A 273 -16.25 -3.61 1.66
N ASN A 274 -15.96 -4.85 1.24
CA ASN A 274 -15.29 -5.16 -0.03
C ASN A 274 -13.97 -4.39 -0.19
N PHE A 275 -13.18 -4.34 0.90
CA PHE A 275 -11.87 -3.67 0.99
C PHE A 275 -11.91 -2.16 0.68
N SER A 276 -13.06 -1.53 0.82
CA SER A 276 -13.20 -0.08 0.58
C SER A 276 -12.84 0.77 1.80
N ARG A 277 -12.82 0.18 2.99
CA ARG A 277 -12.42 0.82 4.25
C ARG A 277 -11.04 0.34 4.70
N LEU A 278 -10.20 1.28 5.13
CA LEU A 278 -8.91 1.00 5.78
C LEU A 278 -9.16 0.71 7.27
N LEU A 279 -8.64 -0.40 7.78
CA LEU A 279 -8.69 -0.76 9.20
C LEU A 279 -7.41 -0.35 9.94
N LEU A 280 -6.25 -0.57 9.31
CA LEU A 280 -4.96 -0.27 9.93
C LEU A 280 -3.92 0.07 8.87
N ILE A 281 -3.05 1.02 9.20
CA ILE A 281 -1.75 1.19 8.55
C ILE A 281 -0.70 1.43 9.63
N THR A 282 0.34 0.61 9.69
CA THR A 282 1.38 0.75 10.72
C THR A 282 2.72 0.18 10.27
N ALA A 283 3.82 0.71 10.81
CA ALA A 283 5.13 0.08 10.73
C ALA A 283 5.24 -0.97 11.82
N THR A 284 5.79 -2.13 11.51
CA THR A 284 5.94 -3.22 12.48
C THR A 284 7.17 -3.04 13.37
N ALA A 285 7.35 -3.94 14.34
CA ALA A 285 8.56 -4.05 15.15
C ALA A 285 9.80 -4.43 14.31
N LEU A 286 9.61 -4.97 13.11
CA LEU A 286 10.68 -5.47 12.25
C LEU A 286 11.43 -4.34 11.54
N GLY A 287 12.71 -4.61 11.25
CA GLY A 287 13.47 -3.84 10.27
C GLY A 287 12.92 -4.00 8.85
N PRO A 288 13.62 -3.48 7.82
CA PRO A 288 13.19 -3.67 6.44
C PRO A 288 13.35 -5.15 6.03
N THR A 289 12.36 -5.68 5.34
CA THR A 289 12.34 -7.07 4.82
C THR A 289 12.34 -7.06 3.29
N ASP A 290 13.06 -7.97 2.67
CA ASP A 290 13.24 -8.00 1.21
C ASP A 290 12.80 -9.34 0.59
N GLU A 291 13.20 -9.61 -0.65
CA GLU A 291 12.92 -10.85 -1.39
C GLU A 291 13.36 -12.14 -0.67
N ARG A 292 14.23 -12.03 0.34
CA ARG A 292 14.64 -13.16 1.18
C ARG A 292 13.61 -13.48 2.25
N HIS A 293 12.52 -12.72 2.35
CA HIS A 293 11.50 -12.89 3.36
C HIS A 293 10.19 -13.43 2.77
N ALA A 294 9.57 -14.34 3.50
CA ALA A 294 8.21 -14.80 3.27
C ALA A 294 7.32 -14.37 4.44
N TYR A 295 6.03 -14.19 4.17
CA TYR A 295 5.04 -13.70 5.14
C TYR A 295 3.89 -14.69 5.23
N ALA A 296 3.39 -14.89 6.44
CA ALA A 296 2.15 -15.59 6.72
C ALA A 296 1.44 -14.91 7.89
N VAL A 297 0.14 -15.14 8.04
CA VAL A 297 -0.67 -14.53 9.10
C VAL A 297 -1.46 -15.63 9.81
N THR A 298 -1.42 -15.65 11.13
CA THR A 298 -2.16 -16.59 11.99
C THR A 298 -2.25 -16.04 13.40
N ASP A 299 -3.25 -16.42 14.18
CA ASP A 299 -3.27 -16.16 15.63
C ASP A 299 -2.25 -17.09 16.31
N TYR A 300 -1.02 -16.60 16.51
CA TYR A 300 0.09 -17.43 17.00
C TYR A 300 0.03 -17.61 18.52
N ASN A 301 -0.43 -16.58 19.25
CA ASN A 301 -0.46 -16.58 20.71
C ASN A 301 -1.84 -16.98 21.31
N GLY A 302 -2.87 -17.15 20.48
CA GLY A 302 -4.21 -17.55 20.88
C GLY A 302 -5.06 -16.42 21.48
N ASP A 303 -4.76 -15.16 21.18
CA ASP A 303 -5.49 -13.99 21.71
C ASP A 303 -6.68 -13.55 20.84
N GLY A 304 -6.91 -14.24 19.71
CA GLY A 304 -7.97 -13.94 18.76
C GLY A 304 -7.67 -12.76 17.83
N LYS A 305 -6.42 -12.28 17.79
CA LYS A 305 -5.94 -11.32 16.78
C LYS A 305 -4.87 -11.97 15.89
N PRO A 306 -4.99 -11.86 14.56
CA PRO A 306 -3.98 -12.44 13.68
C PRO A 306 -2.61 -11.75 13.85
N ASP A 307 -1.58 -12.55 14.09
CA ASP A 307 -0.17 -12.18 14.17
C ASP A 307 0.53 -12.33 12.82
N LEU A 308 1.62 -11.57 12.62
CA LEU A 308 2.45 -11.65 11.41
C LEU A 308 3.64 -12.59 11.65
N VAL A 309 3.71 -13.68 10.89
CA VAL A 309 4.86 -14.59 10.86
C VAL A 309 5.74 -14.24 9.67
N VAL A 310 7.01 -13.93 9.94
CA VAL A 310 8.01 -13.55 8.93
C VAL A 310 9.15 -14.54 8.94
N THR A 311 9.36 -15.20 7.80
CA THR A 311 10.43 -16.18 7.62
C THR A 311 11.53 -15.60 6.74
N GLN A 312 12.75 -15.50 7.25
CA GLN A 312 13.93 -15.10 6.49
C GLN A 312 14.66 -16.35 5.98
N LYS A 313 14.61 -16.55 4.67
CA LYS A 313 15.12 -17.73 3.97
C LYS A 313 16.65 -17.80 3.98
N SER A 314 17.28 -16.66 3.70
CA SER A 314 18.72 -16.58 3.45
C SER A 314 19.36 -15.27 3.94
N GLY A 315 20.70 -15.26 4.00
CA GLY A 315 21.49 -14.14 4.51
C GLY A 315 21.22 -13.84 5.99
N THR A 316 20.86 -14.87 6.74
CA THR A 316 20.64 -14.86 8.18
C THR A 316 21.96 -14.90 8.95
N ALA A 317 21.98 -14.35 10.16
CA ALA A 317 23.19 -14.35 10.98
C ALA A 317 23.51 -15.75 11.52
N SER A 318 22.49 -16.57 11.76
CA SER A 318 22.63 -17.96 12.21
C SER A 318 23.12 -18.92 11.13
N GLY A 319 22.99 -18.56 9.85
CA GLY A 319 23.18 -19.49 8.73
C GLY A 319 22.03 -20.50 8.54
N HIS A 320 20.97 -20.38 9.35
CA HIS A 320 19.75 -21.17 9.29
C HIS A 320 18.58 -20.31 8.82
N THR A 321 17.46 -20.92 8.44
CA THR A 321 16.23 -20.16 8.22
C THR A 321 15.79 -19.55 9.56
N GLU A 322 15.46 -18.26 9.61
CA GLU A 322 15.06 -17.54 10.84
C GLU A 322 13.59 -17.14 10.78
N VAL A 323 12.88 -17.26 11.91
CA VAL A 323 11.47 -16.90 12.02
C VAL A 323 11.30 -15.83 13.08
N ARG A 324 10.50 -14.82 12.74
CA ARG A 324 10.05 -13.75 13.62
C ARG A 324 8.53 -13.68 13.62
N VAL A 325 7.91 -13.64 14.80
CA VAL A 325 6.45 -13.49 14.94
C VAL A 325 6.16 -12.14 15.60
N VAL A 326 5.32 -11.33 14.95
CA VAL A 326 4.96 -9.97 15.39
C VAL A 326 3.50 -9.92 15.79
N ASP A 327 3.25 -9.43 16.99
CA ASP A 327 1.97 -9.44 17.69
C ASP A 327 0.93 -8.50 17.06
N GLY A 328 -0.15 -9.07 16.53
CA GLY A 328 -1.30 -8.36 15.98
C GLY A 328 -2.02 -7.52 17.03
N ALA A 329 -2.26 -8.04 18.24
CA ALA A 329 -2.95 -7.30 19.30
C ALA A 329 -2.20 -6.03 19.74
N SER A 330 -0.87 -6.00 19.53
CA SER A 330 -0.05 -4.80 19.74
C SER A 330 -0.07 -3.79 18.58
N ASN A 331 -0.88 -4.00 17.55
CA ASN A 331 -0.73 -3.34 16.23
C ASN A 331 0.67 -3.54 15.65
N PHE A 332 1.18 -4.77 15.72
CA PHE A 332 2.48 -5.20 15.22
C PHE A 332 3.69 -4.46 15.82
N GLN A 333 3.57 -3.92 17.04
CA GLN A 333 4.66 -3.21 17.73
C GLN A 333 5.51 -4.11 18.64
N ARG A 334 5.05 -5.31 18.95
CA ARG A 334 5.71 -6.27 19.84
C ARG A 334 6.14 -7.52 19.07
N LEU A 335 7.35 -7.97 19.34
CA LEU A 335 7.86 -9.26 18.85
C LEU A 335 7.50 -10.36 19.86
N LEU A 336 6.87 -11.43 19.40
CA LEU A 336 6.53 -12.61 20.19
C LEU A 336 7.65 -13.65 20.13
N VAL A 337 8.21 -13.85 18.94
CA VAL A 337 9.25 -14.84 18.67
C VAL A 337 10.32 -14.23 17.79
N GLU A 338 11.58 -14.56 18.08
CA GLU A 338 12.74 -14.35 17.21
C GLU A 338 13.68 -15.53 17.40
N THR A 339 13.80 -16.37 16.37
CA THR A 339 14.56 -17.62 16.51
C THR A 339 15.14 -18.11 15.19
N ALA A 340 16.29 -18.78 15.27
CA ALA A 340 16.82 -19.58 14.18
C ALA A 340 16.18 -20.97 14.25
N THR A 341 15.65 -21.45 13.13
CA THR A 341 14.99 -22.75 13.07
C THR A 341 16.01 -23.89 12.93
N VAL A 342 15.54 -25.13 13.09
CA VAL A 342 16.35 -26.32 12.74
C VAL A 342 16.57 -26.48 11.24
N LEU A 343 15.81 -25.76 10.41
CA LEU A 343 15.99 -25.80 8.97
C LEU A 343 17.26 -25.05 8.59
N GLY A 344 18.06 -25.65 7.72
CA GLY A 344 19.21 -24.98 7.12
C GLY A 344 18.81 -23.73 6.32
N PRO A 345 19.76 -23.10 5.61
CA PRO A 345 19.45 -21.97 4.75
C PRO A 345 18.50 -22.44 3.63
N THR A 346 17.46 -21.65 3.37
CA THR A 346 16.49 -21.91 2.31
C THR A 346 16.59 -20.84 1.21
N ASP A 347 15.86 -21.06 0.12
CA ASP A 347 15.88 -20.22 -1.07
C ASP A 347 14.49 -20.21 -1.74
N ASP A 348 14.40 -19.68 -2.97
CA ASP A 348 13.14 -19.51 -3.69
C ASP A 348 12.47 -20.83 -4.12
N ARG A 349 13.12 -21.98 -3.88
CA ARG A 349 12.49 -23.29 -4.04
C ARG A 349 11.53 -23.61 -2.89
N TYR A 350 11.55 -22.83 -1.81
CA TYR A 350 10.69 -23.01 -0.64
C TYR A 350 9.57 -21.97 -0.61
N GLN A 351 8.37 -22.45 -0.30
CA GLN A 351 7.23 -21.64 0.12
C GLN A 351 6.92 -21.93 1.59
N PHE A 352 6.47 -20.91 2.32
CA PHE A 352 6.21 -20.99 3.75
C PHE A 352 4.73 -20.73 4.03
N SER A 353 4.15 -21.56 4.87
CA SER A 353 2.76 -21.45 5.32
C SER A 353 2.68 -21.78 6.80
N VAL A 354 1.58 -21.42 7.45
CA VAL A 354 1.35 -21.68 8.87
C VAL A 354 0.02 -22.41 9.06
N ALA A 355 0.01 -23.41 9.92
CA ALA A 355 -1.17 -24.14 10.34
C ALA A 355 -0.84 -24.96 11.60
N ASP A 356 -1.83 -25.25 12.44
CA ASP A 356 -1.68 -26.23 13.51
C ASP A 356 -1.70 -27.65 12.91
N TRP A 357 -0.53 -28.16 12.54
CA TRP A 357 -0.40 -29.41 11.76
C TRP A 357 -0.55 -30.63 12.65
N ASN A 358 -0.01 -30.57 13.86
CA ASN A 358 -0.05 -31.67 14.82
C ASN A 358 -1.29 -31.63 15.75
N ALA A 359 -2.12 -30.59 15.68
CA ALA A 359 -3.30 -30.34 16.51
C ALA A 359 -2.98 -30.13 18.01
N ASP A 360 -1.86 -29.45 18.30
CA ASP A 360 -1.44 -29.11 19.66
C ASP A 360 -1.88 -27.72 20.13
N GLY A 361 -2.52 -26.94 19.23
CA GLY A 361 -3.00 -25.59 19.50
C GLY A 361 -1.96 -24.49 19.27
N HIS A 362 -0.76 -24.83 18.80
CA HIS A 362 0.27 -23.89 18.40
C HIS A 362 0.46 -23.93 16.87
N PRO A 363 0.37 -22.78 16.16
CA PRO A 363 0.61 -22.80 14.73
C PRO A 363 2.05 -23.22 14.38
N ASP A 364 2.17 -24.27 13.57
CA ASP A 364 3.42 -24.79 13.03
C ASP A 364 3.82 -24.05 11.76
N LEU A 365 5.12 -24.08 11.44
CA LEU A 365 5.65 -23.56 10.17
C LEU A 365 5.87 -24.70 9.19
N LEU A 366 5.21 -24.62 8.03
CA LEU A 366 5.38 -25.57 6.94
C LEU A 366 6.33 -24.98 5.90
N ALA A 367 7.51 -25.58 5.77
CA ALA A 367 8.49 -25.28 4.72
C ALA A 367 8.28 -26.26 3.56
N THR A 368 7.67 -25.78 2.47
CA THR A 368 7.31 -26.60 1.31
C THR A 368 8.29 -26.38 0.16
N GLN A 369 9.13 -27.39 -0.11
CA GLN A 369 10.05 -27.37 -1.23
C GLN A 369 9.34 -27.80 -2.51
N THR A 370 9.25 -26.90 -3.49
CA THR A 370 8.49 -27.14 -4.73
C THR A 370 9.35 -27.55 -5.92
N THR A 371 10.67 -27.33 -5.86
CA THR A 371 11.62 -27.69 -6.93
C THR A 371 12.95 -28.16 -6.38
N GLY A 372 13.69 -28.93 -7.20
CA GLY A 372 15.00 -29.49 -6.81
C GLY A 372 14.92 -30.46 -5.62
N THR A 373 13.76 -31.08 -5.41
CA THR A 373 13.47 -32.09 -4.37
C THR A 373 14.09 -33.43 -4.74
N ALA A 374 14.59 -34.18 -3.77
CA ALA A 374 15.23 -35.47 -4.01
C ALA A 374 14.25 -36.53 -4.55
N SER A 375 12.99 -36.47 -4.12
CA SER A 375 11.93 -37.40 -4.56
C SER A 375 11.36 -37.10 -5.95
N GLY A 376 11.64 -35.92 -6.53
CA GLY A 376 10.96 -35.40 -7.72
C GLY A 376 9.51 -34.97 -7.47
N LYS A 377 9.06 -34.94 -6.21
CA LYS A 377 7.73 -34.48 -5.79
C LYS A 377 7.87 -33.34 -4.79
N VAL A 378 6.81 -32.55 -4.62
CA VAL A 378 6.78 -31.52 -3.59
C VAL A 378 6.97 -32.18 -2.22
N GLU A 379 7.90 -31.62 -1.44
CA GLU A 379 8.29 -32.11 -0.11
C GLU A 379 7.94 -31.06 0.95
N VAL A 380 7.27 -31.46 2.02
CA VAL A 380 6.83 -30.57 3.10
C VAL A 380 7.58 -30.94 4.38
N GLN A 381 8.32 -29.99 4.94
CA GLN A 381 8.92 -30.11 6.26
C GLN A 381 8.16 -29.24 7.26
N VAL A 382 7.67 -29.84 8.33
CA VAL A 382 6.90 -29.14 9.37
C VAL A 382 7.79 -28.87 10.56
N LEU A 383 7.83 -27.61 11.00
CA LEU A 383 8.56 -27.15 12.17
C LEU A 383 7.57 -26.79 13.27
N ASP A 384 7.75 -27.39 14.44
CA ASP A 384 6.81 -27.37 15.55
C ASP A 384 6.76 -25.99 16.24
N GLY A 385 5.58 -25.37 16.23
CA GLY A 385 5.32 -24.06 16.81
C GLY A 385 5.41 -24.02 18.33
N ALA A 386 5.00 -25.10 19.02
CA ALA A 386 5.10 -25.25 20.47
C ALA A 386 6.55 -25.28 20.96
N THR A 387 7.48 -25.64 20.07
CA THR A 387 8.93 -25.60 20.33
C THR A 387 9.63 -24.34 19.83
N ASN A 388 8.90 -23.29 19.42
CA ASN A 388 9.45 -22.13 18.71
C ASN A 388 10.27 -22.56 17.47
N PHE A 389 9.73 -23.50 16.70
CA PHE A 389 10.31 -24.00 15.45
C PHE A 389 11.70 -24.67 15.64
N GLN A 390 12.00 -25.14 16.85
CA GLN A 390 13.26 -25.83 17.20
C GLN A 390 13.21 -27.34 17.00
N GLN A 391 12.07 -27.88 16.60
CA GLN A 391 11.93 -29.28 16.21
C GLN A 391 11.25 -29.36 14.85
N ALA A 392 11.58 -30.39 14.10
CA ALA A 392 10.95 -30.67 12.82
C ALA A 392 10.48 -32.12 12.75
N SER A 393 9.33 -32.34 12.13
CA SER A 393 8.89 -33.67 11.77
C SER A 393 9.73 -34.22 10.61
N PRO A 394 9.68 -35.53 10.34
CA PRO A 394 10.14 -36.07 9.07
C PRO A 394 9.45 -35.36 7.90
N ALA A 395 10.19 -35.14 6.81
CA ALA A 395 9.65 -34.53 5.61
C ALA A 395 8.59 -35.44 4.97
N VAL A 396 7.47 -34.85 4.55
CA VAL A 396 6.37 -35.52 3.88
C VAL A 396 6.54 -35.39 2.38
N VAL A 397 6.59 -36.52 1.67
CA VAL A 397 6.58 -36.56 0.20
C VAL A 397 5.14 -36.59 -0.28
N THR A 398 4.71 -35.54 -0.98
CA THR A 398 3.31 -35.40 -1.39
C THR A 398 2.99 -36.19 -2.67
N ALA A 399 1.72 -36.20 -3.08
CA ALA A 399 1.31 -36.70 -4.40
C ALA A 399 1.68 -35.76 -5.57
N GLN A 400 1.93 -34.47 -5.30
CA GLN A 400 2.15 -33.44 -6.32
C GLN A 400 3.58 -33.51 -6.89
N PRO A 401 3.77 -33.61 -8.22
CA PRO A 401 5.08 -33.47 -8.84
C PRO A 401 5.73 -32.11 -8.52
N ALA A 402 7.04 -32.14 -8.25
CA ALA A 402 7.83 -30.93 -8.10
C ALA A 402 8.01 -30.24 -9.46
N GLY A 403 8.00 -28.91 -9.48
CA GLY A 403 8.13 -28.14 -10.71
C GLY A 403 8.05 -26.64 -10.50
N ASP A 404 8.65 -25.90 -11.41
CA ASP A 404 8.56 -24.44 -11.41
C ASP A 404 7.09 -24.01 -11.52
N GLY A 405 6.73 -22.94 -10.81
CA GLY A 405 5.38 -22.39 -10.86
C GLY A 405 4.35 -23.09 -9.98
N VAL A 406 4.72 -24.15 -9.24
CA VAL A 406 3.86 -24.69 -8.18
C VAL A 406 3.67 -23.60 -7.10
N ARG A 407 2.42 -23.37 -6.70
CA ARG A 407 2.02 -22.53 -5.56
C ARG A 407 1.35 -23.40 -4.52
N VAL A 408 1.53 -23.08 -3.24
CA VAL A 408 0.95 -23.85 -2.14
C VAL A 408 0.16 -22.95 -1.20
N ALA A 409 -0.94 -23.49 -0.69
CA ALA A 409 -1.72 -22.95 0.40
C ALA A 409 -2.09 -24.10 1.35
N VAL A 410 -2.31 -23.78 2.63
CA VAL A 410 -2.65 -24.75 3.67
C VAL A 410 -3.97 -24.33 4.29
N THR A 411 -4.93 -25.25 4.34
CA THR A 411 -6.27 -25.00 4.90
C THR A 411 -6.95 -26.32 5.23
N ASP A 412 -7.90 -26.33 6.17
CA ASP A 412 -8.78 -27.49 6.38
C ASP A 412 -9.87 -27.47 5.30
N TRP A 413 -9.66 -28.21 4.21
CA TRP A 413 -10.54 -28.15 3.05
C TRP A 413 -11.81 -28.97 3.27
N ASN A 414 -11.71 -30.09 3.97
CA ASN A 414 -12.79 -31.06 4.10
C ASN A 414 -13.52 -30.99 5.46
N GLY A 415 -13.06 -30.13 6.38
CA GLY A 415 -13.65 -29.91 7.71
C GLY A 415 -13.30 -30.98 8.75
N ASP A 416 -12.24 -31.77 8.54
CA ASP A 416 -11.82 -32.84 9.44
C ASP A 416 -10.85 -32.38 10.55
N ARG A 417 -10.51 -31.07 10.57
CA ARG A 417 -9.55 -30.42 11.47
C ARG A 417 -8.11 -30.89 11.29
N LYS A 418 -7.77 -31.45 10.13
CA LYS A 418 -6.39 -31.69 9.71
C LYS A 418 -6.08 -30.76 8.54
N PRO A 419 -4.98 -29.98 8.61
CA PRO A 419 -4.64 -29.11 7.50
C PRO A 419 -4.35 -29.90 6.22
N ASP A 420 -5.06 -29.56 5.14
CA ASP A 420 -4.84 -30.05 3.79
C ASP A 420 -3.88 -29.14 3.02
N LEU A 421 -3.16 -29.71 2.04
CA LEU A 421 -2.29 -28.93 1.16
C LEU A 421 -2.99 -28.68 -0.18
N VAL A 422 -3.21 -27.42 -0.53
CA VAL A 422 -3.71 -27.03 -1.84
C VAL A 422 -2.55 -26.58 -2.71
N THR A 423 -2.42 -27.21 -3.87
CA THR A 423 -1.36 -26.90 -4.84
C THR A 423 -1.95 -26.36 -6.12
N THR A 424 -1.43 -25.25 -6.63
CA THR A 424 -1.80 -24.70 -7.93
C THR A 424 -0.62 -24.76 -8.89
N VAL A 425 -0.81 -25.30 -10.09
CA VAL A 425 0.15 -25.27 -11.19
C VAL A 425 -0.53 -24.68 -12.42
N LYS A 426 -0.08 -23.49 -12.82
CA LYS A 426 -0.78 -22.69 -13.82
C LYS A 426 -2.24 -22.44 -13.40
N THR A 427 -3.19 -23.09 -14.07
CA THR A 427 -4.62 -23.04 -13.76
C THR A 427 -5.12 -24.30 -13.04
N ASP A 428 -4.31 -25.33 -12.88
CA ASP A 428 -4.71 -26.59 -12.24
C ASP A 428 -4.53 -26.50 -10.73
N LEU A 429 -5.62 -26.57 -10.00
CA LEU A 429 -5.63 -26.69 -8.54
C LEU A 429 -5.88 -28.14 -8.14
N SER A 430 -5.12 -28.64 -7.17
CA SER A 430 -5.29 -29.96 -6.54
C SER A 430 -5.26 -29.82 -5.02
N VAL A 431 -6.15 -30.52 -4.32
CA VAL A 431 -6.21 -30.55 -2.85
C VAL A 431 -5.71 -31.90 -2.38
N LEU A 432 -4.70 -31.92 -1.53
CA LEU A 432 -4.08 -33.11 -0.98
C LEU A 432 -4.46 -33.28 0.49
N ASP A 433 -4.98 -34.47 0.80
CA ASP A 433 -5.56 -34.87 2.09
C ASP A 433 -4.48 -34.94 3.19
N GLY A 434 -4.56 -34.04 4.17
CA GLY A 434 -3.67 -33.99 5.33
C GLY A 434 -3.78 -35.23 6.20
N ALA A 435 -5.00 -35.73 6.42
CA ALA A 435 -5.25 -36.95 7.20
C ALA A 435 -4.70 -38.21 6.50
N ALA A 436 -4.53 -38.18 5.18
CA ALA A 436 -3.85 -39.22 4.40
C ALA A 436 -2.36 -38.90 4.11
N GLY A 437 -1.74 -38.01 4.88
CA GLY A 437 -0.32 -37.68 4.76
C GLY A 437 0.05 -37.05 3.41
N LEU A 438 -0.86 -36.29 2.81
CA LEU A 438 -0.71 -35.60 1.52
C LEU A 438 -0.49 -36.52 0.31
N THR A 439 -0.82 -37.81 0.44
CA THR A 439 -0.65 -38.80 -0.64
C THR A 439 -1.91 -39.03 -1.47
N LYS A 440 -3.06 -38.54 -1.01
CA LYS A 440 -4.37 -38.69 -1.64
C LYS A 440 -4.90 -37.33 -2.09
N THR A 441 -5.42 -37.25 -3.30
CA THR A 441 -6.10 -36.05 -3.80
C THR A 441 -7.58 -36.07 -3.41
N LEU A 442 -8.06 -35.03 -2.74
CA LEU A 442 -9.46 -34.84 -2.36
C LEU A 442 -10.28 -34.22 -3.49
N ALA A 443 -9.72 -33.21 -4.14
CA ALA A 443 -10.41 -32.43 -5.16
C ALA A 443 -9.43 -31.87 -6.19
N THR A 444 -9.94 -31.59 -7.38
CA THR A 444 -9.23 -30.84 -8.42
C THR A 444 -10.15 -29.76 -9.01
N ALA A 445 -9.58 -28.64 -9.43
CA ALA A 445 -10.33 -27.51 -9.98
C ALA A 445 -9.49 -26.74 -11.01
N LYS A 446 -10.15 -25.85 -11.76
CA LYS A 446 -9.47 -24.86 -12.59
C LYS A 446 -9.65 -23.46 -12.01
N VAL A 447 -8.55 -22.75 -11.83
CA VAL A 447 -8.52 -21.40 -11.24
C VAL A 447 -8.09 -20.33 -12.27
N PRO A 448 -8.44 -19.04 -12.06
CA PRO A 448 -7.97 -17.95 -12.91
C PRO A 448 -6.44 -17.86 -12.94
N GLY A 449 -5.86 -17.57 -14.12
CA GLY A 449 -4.44 -17.79 -14.43
C GLY A 449 -3.38 -16.87 -13.77
N ASP A 450 -2.15 -17.11 -14.21
CA ASP A 450 -0.86 -17.00 -13.49
C ASP A 450 -0.35 -15.60 -13.08
N SER A 451 -1.05 -14.51 -13.42
CA SER A 451 -0.65 -13.13 -13.06
C SER A 451 -1.32 -12.61 -11.78
N ARG A 452 -1.83 -13.53 -10.94
CA ARG A 452 -2.56 -13.20 -9.71
C ARG A 452 -2.01 -14.00 -8.54
N GLU A 453 -1.74 -13.33 -7.42
CA GLU A 453 -1.50 -14.00 -6.14
C GLU A 453 -2.83 -14.61 -5.69
N GLN A 454 -2.80 -15.88 -5.28
CA GLN A 454 -4.00 -16.65 -4.93
C GLN A 454 -3.99 -16.95 -3.44
N VAL A 455 -5.09 -16.63 -2.77
CA VAL A 455 -5.31 -16.90 -1.35
C VAL A 455 -6.60 -17.69 -1.21
N LEU A 456 -6.58 -18.73 -0.39
CA LEU A 456 -7.77 -19.51 -0.05
C LEU A 456 -8.24 -19.10 1.35
N THR A 457 -9.53 -18.81 1.46
CA THR A 457 -10.17 -18.41 2.73
C THR A 457 -11.66 -18.64 2.63
N ASP A 458 -12.33 -18.97 3.73
CA ASP A 458 -13.80 -18.94 3.80
C ASP A 458 -14.26 -17.47 3.87
N TRP A 459 -14.66 -16.89 2.74
CA TRP A 459 -14.96 -15.46 2.61
C TRP A 459 -16.35 -15.11 3.08
N ASN A 460 -17.31 -16.01 2.83
CA ASN A 460 -18.72 -15.79 3.14
C ASN A 460 -19.17 -16.49 4.44
N ALA A 461 -18.24 -17.14 5.16
CA ALA A 461 -18.47 -17.89 6.38
C ALA A 461 -19.47 -19.06 6.19
N ASP A 462 -19.49 -19.67 5.01
CA ASP A 462 -20.35 -20.81 4.70
C ASP A 462 -19.72 -22.18 5.05
N GLY A 463 -18.49 -22.15 5.57
CA GLY A 463 -17.73 -23.33 5.96
C GLY A 463 -16.97 -23.97 4.82
N LYS A 464 -16.93 -23.36 3.64
CA LYS A 464 -16.13 -23.80 2.50
C LYS A 464 -15.03 -22.81 2.17
N GLN A 465 -14.00 -23.31 1.50
CA GLN A 465 -12.90 -22.48 1.04
C GLN A 465 -13.29 -21.73 -0.23
N ASP A 466 -13.11 -20.42 -0.21
CA ASP A 466 -13.25 -19.54 -1.37
C ASP A 466 -11.86 -19.10 -1.88
N LEU A 467 -11.77 -18.81 -3.18
CA LEU A 467 -10.54 -18.39 -3.82
C LEU A 467 -10.53 -16.88 -4.05
N ALA A 468 -9.67 -16.18 -3.34
CA ALA A 468 -9.32 -14.80 -3.64
C ALA A 468 -8.11 -14.76 -4.61
N ALA A 469 -8.30 -14.13 -5.76
CA ALA A 469 -7.24 -13.87 -6.73
C ALA A 469 -6.95 -12.37 -6.78
N VAL A 470 -5.73 -11.97 -6.44
CA VAL A 470 -5.28 -10.58 -6.41
C VAL A 470 -4.35 -10.30 -7.57
N GLN A 471 -4.74 -9.37 -8.43
CA GLN A 471 -3.88 -8.89 -9.51
C GLN A 471 -2.79 -7.97 -8.96
N THR A 472 -1.53 -8.39 -9.11
CA THR A 472 -0.37 -7.71 -8.56
C THR A 472 0.29 -6.74 -9.56
N GLU A 473 -0.07 -6.80 -10.84
CA GLU A 473 0.42 -5.86 -11.87
C GLU A 473 -0.68 -4.86 -12.29
N GLY A 474 -0.36 -3.57 -12.22
CA GLY A 474 -1.27 -2.49 -12.62
C GLY A 474 -2.17 -2.00 -11.47
N THR A 475 -3.48 -1.90 -11.70
CA THR A 475 -4.44 -1.53 -10.64
C THR A 475 -4.79 -2.79 -9.87
N ALA A 476 -4.57 -2.80 -8.56
CA ALA A 476 -4.94 -3.92 -7.71
C ALA A 476 -6.44 -4.24 -7.89
N GLU A 477 -6.73 -5.46 -8.34
CA GLU A 477 -8.08 -5.99 -8.48
C GLU A 477 -8.13 -7.33 -7.74
N ILE A 478 -9.10 -7.47 -6.86
CA ILE A 478 -9.36 -8.69 -6.11
C ILE A 478 -10.64 -9.29 -6.67
N SER A 479 -10.59 -10.56 -7.03
CA SER A 479 -11.76 -11.34 -7.40
C SER A 479 -11.86 -12.52 -6.44
N VAL A 480 -13.01 -12.66 -5.75
CA VAL A 480 -13.29 -13.78 -4.88
C VAL A 480 -14.29 -14.71 -5.57
N LEU A 481 -13.91 -15.98 -5.70
CA LEU A 481 -14.72 -17.03 -6.28
C LEU A 481 -15.13 -18.01 -5.19
N GLY A 482 -16.43 -18.21 -5.02
CA GLY A 482 -17.02 -19.03 -3.98
C GLY A 482 -16.98 -20.52 -4.29
N GLY A 483 -16.80 -21.35 -3.25
CA GLY A 483 -16.63 -22.81 -3.34
C GLY A 483 -17.85 -23.71 -3.10
#